data_AF-A0A503Y3L7-F1
#
_entry.id   AF-A0A503Y3L7-F1
#
_cell.length_a   1.000
_cell.length_b   1.000
_cell.length_c   1.000
_cell.angle_alpha   90.00
_cell.angle_beta   90.00
_cell.angle_gamma   90.00
#
_symmetry.space_group_name_H-M   'P 1'
#
loop_
_entity.id
_entity.type
_entity.pdbx_description
1 polymer ?
#
loop_
_entity_poly.entity_id
_entity_poly.type
_entity_poly.pdbx_seq_one_letter_code
_entity_poly.pdbx_strand_id
1 'polypeptide(L)'
;MNPLPKILDFLNALADAFTEWPSNLRQIAARICALARLLCERMKLPDRLDRSGPQRCVKISDPAYKRPDPLIYAQYYLMGQGLAVTWDNPDIEIRSGGNPVAPHMLAPDTEYEIVARIWNNSTEAPVVDLPVKFSYLSFGIGTVSHWIDETRTDLGVKGGANHPSFASVKWRTPAAPGHYCIQVLLDWLDDANPNNNLGQDNTTVGVAHSPARFEFRLRNGERERMGFRLEADAYSLPELPVCEPRPRPRPRRRPLRTFPGTIAAVPAGHTRQSHPLPAGWLVTFEPAQADLAPGEEIPVTVNIEPPAGFTGRKAINVHAFSARGLAGGVTLYVER
;
A
#
# COMPACT_ATOMS: atom_id res chain seq x y z
N MET A 1 24.75 -23.20 -70.80
CA MET A 1 23.32 -22.81 -70.61
C MET A 1 23.07 -21.54 -71.41
N ASN A 2 22.05 -21.52 -72.27
CA ASN A 2 21.78 -20.44 -73.22
C ASN A 2 21.12 -19.23 -72.50
N PRO A 3 21.69 -18.01 -72.53
CA PRO A 3 21.20 -16.86 -71.74
C PRO A 3 19.97 -16.15 -72.34
N LEU A 4 19.54 -16.53 -73.55
CA LEU A 4 18.41 -15.95 -74.28
C LEU A 4 17.07 -15.86 -73.49
N PRO A 5 16.66 -16.84 -72.67
CA PRO A 5 15.39 -16.76 -71.95
C PRO A 5 15.35 -15.67 -70.89
N LYS A 6 16.47 -15.47 -70.16
CA LYS A 6 16.56 -14.47 -69.08
C LYS A 6 16.58 -13.03 -69.61
N ILE A 7 17.11 -12.84 -70.80
CA ILE A 7 17.11 -11.53 -71.47
C ILE A 7 15.69 -11.19 -71.93
N LEU A 8 14.93 -12.17 -72.42
CA LEU A 8 13.54 -11.96 -72.82
C LEU A 8 12.65 -11.62 -71.63
N ASP A 9 12.80 -12.33 -70.50
CA ASP A 9 12.06 -12.05 -69.26
C ASP A 9 12.36 -10.66 -68.71
N PHE A 10 13.63 -10.23 -68.76
CA PHE A 10 14.03 -8.89 -68.32
C PHE A 10 13.43 -7.80 -69.21
N LEU A 11 13.44 -7.98 -70.53
CA LEU A 11 12.87 -7.01 -71.47
C LEU A 11 11.34 -6.91 -71.36
N ASN A 12 10.65 -8.02 -71.09
CA ASN A 12 9.21 -8.01 -70.84
C ASN A 12 8.87 -7.29 -69.52
N ALA A 13 9.61 -7.55 -68.44
CA ALA A 13 9.44 -6.84 -67.18
C ALA A 13 9.71 -5.32 -67.31
N LEU A 14 10.63 -4.93 -68.18
CA LEU A 14 10.93 -3.52 -68.47
C LEU A 14 9.82 -2.86 -69.31
N ALA A 15 9.23 -3.58 -70.26
CA ALA A 15 8.09 -3.11 -71.04
C ALA A 15 6.81 -2.95 -70.18
N ASP A 16 6.57 -3.88 -69.26
CA ASP A 16 5.45 -3.80 -68.30
C ASP A 16 5.63 -2.63 -67.32
N ALA A 17 6.86 -2.37 -66.86
CA ALA A 17 7.15 -1.21 -66.02
C ALA A 17 6.93 0.15 -66.72
N PHE A 18 7.10 0.21 -68.05
CA PHE A 18 6.88 1.43 -68.84
C PHE A 18 5.41 1.67 -69.22
N THR A 19 4.58 0.63 -69.29
CA THR A 19 3.16 0.75 -69.65
C THR A 19 2.29 1.22 -68.48
N GLU A 20 2.69 0.98 -67.22
CA GLU A 20 1.99 1.47 -66.02
C GLU A 20 2.48 2.85 -65.52
N TRP A 21 3.56 3.38 -66.09
CA TRP A 21 4.13 4.69 -65.74
C TRP A 21 3.17 5.89 -65.96
N PRO A 22 2.36 5.94 -67.06
CA PRO A 22 1.48 7.08 -67.31
C PRO A 22 0.29 7.16 -66.35
N SER A 23 -0.23 6.02 -65.88
CA SER A 23 -1.35 5.98 -64.94
C SER A 23 -0.93 6.38 -63.53
N ASN A 24 0.27 5.96 -63.09
CA ASN A 24 0.84 6.35 -61.81
C ASN A 24 1.17 7.85 -61.74
N LEU A 25 1.70 8.43 -62.81
CA LEU A 25 1.93 9.89 -62.88
C LEU A 25 0.62 10.69 -62.80
N ARG A 26 -0.45 10.23 -63.47
CA ARG A 26 -1.76 10.88 -63.38
C ARG A 26 -2.34 10.82 -61.96
N GLN A 27 -2.17 9.70 -61.26
CA GLN A 27 -2.62 9.59 -59.87
C GLN A 27 -1.84 10.50 -58.92
N ILE A 28 -0.52 10.59 -59.10
CA ILE A 28 0.33 11.49 -58.30
C ILE A 28 -0.05 12.95 -58.57
N ALA A 29 -0.20 13.34 -59.83
CA ALA A 29 -0.63 14.68 -60.20
C ALA A 29 -2.03 15.03 -59.65
N ALA A 30 -2.99 14.10 -59.72
CA ALA A 30 -4.32 14.30 -59.16
C ALA A 30 -4.28 14.51 -57.63
N ARG A 31 -3.43 13.76 -56.91
CA ARG A 31 -3.24 13.92 -55.46
C ARG A 31 -2.58 15.26 -55.11
N ILE A 32 -1.60 15.70 -55.89
CA ILE A 32 -0.96 17.01 -55.73
C ILE A 32 -1.97 18.14 -55.98
N CYS A 33 -2.80 18.05 -57.02
CA CYS A 33 -3.85 19.02 -57.30
C CYS A 33 -4.93 19.06 -56.20
N ALA A 34 -5.31 17.90 -55.65
CA ALA A 34 -6.24 17.83 -54.53
C ALA A 34 -5.66 18.50 -53.27
N LEU A 35 -4.37 18.27 -52.99
CA LEU A 35 -3.66 18.91 -51.87
C LEU A 35 -3.57 20.43 -52.06
N ALA A 36 -3.26 20.89 -53.27
CA ALA A 36 -3.21 22.31 -53.60
C ALA A 36 -4.59 22.99 -53.46
N ARG A 37 -5.68 22.31 -53.85
CA ARG A 37 -7.05 22.81 -53.63
C ARG A 37 -7.39 22.95 -52.16
N LEU A 38 -7.09 21.93 -51.34
CA LEU A 38 -7.30 21.99 -49.89
C LEU A 38 -6.53 23.15 -49.24
N LEU A 39 -5.30 23.38 -49.67
CA LEU A 39 -4.48 24.51 -49.18
C LEU A 39 -5.07 25.86 -49.62
N CYS A 40 -5.55 25.97 -50.86
CA CYS A 40 -6.17 27.20 -51.35
C CYS A 40 -7.53 27.50 -50.69
N GLU A 41 -8.35 26.47 -50.43
CA GLU A 41 -9.62 26.64 -49.71
C GLU A 41 -9.40 27.05 -48.26
N ARG A 42 -8.35 26.50 -47.61
CA ARG A 42 -7.95 26.90 -46.26
C ARG A 42 -7.52 28.37 -46.16
N MET A 43 -6.95 28.93 -47.24
CA MET A 43 -6.59 30.36 -47.32
C MET A 43 -7.79 31.29 -47.61
N LYS A 44 -8.95 30.75 -48.01
CA LYS A 44 -10.15 31.54 -48.34
C LYS A 44 -11.17 31.61 -47.20
N LEU A 45 -10.87 31.06 -46.02
CA LEU A 45 -11.77 31.13 -44.88
C LEU A 45 -11.82 32.55 -44.30
N PRO A 46 -13.01 33.10 -43.99
CA PRO A 46 -13.14 34.45 -43.45
C PRO A 46 -12.44 34.62 -42.10
N ASP A 47 -11.83 35.80 -41.90
CA ASP A 47 -11.09 36.28 -40.72
C ASP A 47 -11.78 36.07 -39.35
N ARG A 48 -13.08 35.75 -39.34
CA ARG A 48 -13.83 35.44 -38.12
C ARG A 48 -13.60 34.02 -37.58
N LEU A 49 -13.08 33.09 -38.38
CA LEU A 49 -12.65 31.76 -37.90
C LEU A 49 -11.18 31.76 -37.43
N ASP A 50 -10.41 32.81 -37.70
CA ASP A 50 -9.02 32.95 -37.21
C ASP A 50 -8.96 33.38 -35.73
N ARG A 51 -10.10 33.76 -35.14
CA ARG A 51 -10.24 33.91 -33.68
C ARG A 51 -10.33 32.57 -32.94
N SER A 52 -10.49 31.47 -33.66
CA SER A 52 -10.23 30.11 -33.17
C SER A 52 -8.87 29.61 -33.62
N GLY A 53 -7.85 30.48 -33.59
CA GLY A 53 -6.47 30.01 -33.61
C GLY A 53 -6.26 28.96 -32.50
N PRO A 54 -5.28 28.05 -32.65
CA PRO A 54 -4.84 27.21 -31.56
C PRO A 54 -4.21 28.13 -30.51
N GLN A 55 -5.04 28.78 -29.69
CA GLN A 55 -4.65 29.07 -28.34
C GLN A 55 -4.21 27.72 -27.81
N ARG A 56 -2.89 27.55 -27.74
CA ARG A 56 -2.14 26.53 -27.05
C ARG A 56 -3.08 25.94 -26.02
N CYS A 57 -3.76 24.83 -26.36
CA CYS A 57 -4.85 24.32 -25.53
C CYS A 57 -4.29 24.32 -24.12
N VAL A 58 -4.92 25.06 -23.20
CA VAL A 58 -4.46 25.04 -21.82
C VAL A 58 -4.47 23.57 -21.48
N LYS A 59 -3.28 22.99 -21.27
CA LYS A 59 -3.17 21.59 -20.92
C LYS A 59 -3.85 21.49 -19.57
N ILE A 60 -5.11 21.10 -19.56
CA ILE A 60 -5.78 20.62 -18.37
C ILE A 60 -4.91 19.44 -17.96
N SER A 61 -4.23 19.56 -16.82
CA SER A 61 -3.53 18.43 -16.25
C SER A 61 -4.58 17.32 -16.08
N ASP A 62 -4.33 16.15 -16.62
CA ASP A 62 -5.20 14.99 -16.45
C ASP A 62 -4.52 14.04 -15.45
N PRO A 63 -5.16 13.69 -14.33
CA PRO A 63 -6.50 14.12 -13.90
C PRO A 63 -6.56 15.61 -13.52
N ALA A 64 -7.68 16.24 -13.87
CA ALA A 64 -7.98 17.64 -13.49
C ALA A 64 -8.09 17.81 -11.97
N TYR A 65 -8.33 16.71 -11.25
CA TYR A 65 -8.45 16.64 -9.81
C TYR A 65 -7.22 15.99 -9.20
N LYS A 66 -6.67 16.62 -8.17
CA LYS A 66 -5.65 16.03 -7.32
C LYS A 66 -6.33 15.04 -6.40
N ARG A 67 -5.76 13.84 -6.29
CA ARG A 67 -6.29 12.77 -5.44
C ARG A 67 -5.71 12.89 -4.02
N PRO A 68 -6.52 12.73 -2.98
CA PRO A 68 -6.00 12.57 -1.62
C PRO A 68 -5.31 11.21 -1.47
N ASP A 69 -4.52 11.06 -0.40
CA ASP A 69 -3.84 9.81 -0.04
C ASP A 69 -3.96 9.65 1.49
N PRO A 70 -5.20 9.41 2.00
CA PRO A 70 -5.40 9.12 3.42
C PRO A 70 -4.64 7.85 3.77
N LEU A 71 -3.90 7.86 4.88
CA LEU A 71 -3.07 6.72 5.27
C LEU A 71 -2.98 6.60 6.79
N ILE A 72 -2.70 5.36 7.19
CA ILE A 72 -2.37 4.95 8.55
C ILE A 72 -1.13 4.06 8.49
N TYR A 73 -0.47 3.78 9.62
CA TYR A 73 0.54 2.74 9.66
C TYR A 73 -0.07 1.38 9.23
N ALA A 74 0.14 1.04 7.96
CA ALA A 74 -0.56 -0.04 7.28
C ALA A 74 0.36 -1.25 7.07
N GLN A 75 0.37 -2.16 8.04
CA GLN A 75 1.34 -3.26 8.10
C GLN A 75 1.35 -4.13 6.84
N TYR A 76 0.18 -4.49 6.32
CA TYR A 76 0.06 -5.32 5.12
C TYR A 76 0.72 -4.66 3.90
N TYR A 77 0.49 -3.36 3.71
CA TYR A 77 1.12 -2.60 2.64
C TYR A 77 2.62 -2.42 2.84
N LEU A 78 3.04 -2.06 4.06
CA LEU A 78 4.45 -1.87 4.40
C LEU A 78 5.27 -3.15 4.19
N MET A 79 4.75 -4.31 4.63
CA MET A 79 5.39 -5.60 4.36
C MET A 79 5.40 -5.95 2.87
N GLY A 80 4.33 -5.63 2.13
CA GLY A 80 4.30 -5.78 0.68
C GLY A 80 5.35 -4.93 -0.05
N GLN A 81 5.77 -3.80 0.54
CA GLN A 81 6.87 -2.95 0.08
C GLN A 81 8.25 -3.41 0.58
N GLY A 82 8.33 -4.51 1.34
CA GLY A 82 9.58 -5.03 1.89
C GLY A 82 10.04 -4.39 3.21
N LEU A 83 9.18 -3.57 3.84
CA LEU A 83 9.45 -2.99 5.16
C LEU A 83 9.13 -3.99 6.28
N ALA A 84 9.94 -3.95 7.33
CA ALA A 84 9.66 -4.58 8.61
C ALA A 84 8.53 -3.82 9.32
N VAL A 85 7.71 -4.54 10.09
CA VAL A 85 6.57 -3.96 10.80
C VAL A 85 6.44 -4.51 12.21
N THR A 86 5.88 -3.69 13.10
CA THR A 86 5.31 -4.16 14.37
C THR A 86 3.80 -4.22 14.22
N TRP A 87 3.14 -5.10 14.97
CA TRP A 87 1.69 -5.19 15.01
C TRP A 87 1.06 -4.28 16.07
N ASP A 88 1.89 -3.55 16.82
CA ASP A 88 1.45 -2.44 17.67
C ASP A 88 1.42 -1.16 16.84
N ASN A 89 0.21 -0.68 16.52
CA ASN A 89 0.04 0.44 15.62
C ASN A 89 0.28 1.77 16.35
N PRO A 90 1.24 2.61 15.93
CA PRO A 90 1.49 3.89 16.59
C PRO A 90 0.37 4.92 16.35
N ASP A 91 -0.52 4.67 15.39
CA ASP A 91 -1.63 5.54 15.03
C ASP A 91 -2.96 5.11 15.68
N ILE A 92 -3.01 3.99 16.42
CA ILE A 92 -4.22 3.54 17.11
C ILE A 92 -3.95 3.57 18.62
N GLU A 93 -4.81 4.26 19.35
CA GLU A 93 -4.71 4.43 20.80
C GLU A 93 -6.02 4.00 21.45
N ILE A 94 -5.95 3.29 22.58
CA ILE A 94 -7.12 2.92 23.37
C ILE A 94 -7.15 3.77 24.63
N ARG A 95 -8.32 4.32 24.96
CA ARG A 95 -8.54 5.21 26.10
C ARG A 95 -9.63 4.73 27.04
N SER A 96 -9.48 5.04 28.31
CA SER A 96 -10.53 4.92 29.32
C SER A 96 -10.69 6.26 30.04
N GLY A 97 -11.90 6.84 29.95
CA GLY A 97 -12.17 8.17 30.51
C GLY A 97 -11.24 9.27 29.98
N GLY A 98 -10.84 9.18 28.71
CA GLY A 98 -9.92 10.12 28.06
C GLY A 98 -8.42 9.87 28.29
N ASN A 99 -8.05 8.91 29.16
CA ASN A 99 -6.65 8.58 29.43
C ASN A 99 -6.21 7.38 28.58
N PRO A 100 -5.00 7.41 27.99
CA PRO A 100 -4.44 6.25 27.29
C PRO A 100 -4.34 5.03 28.21
N VAL A 101 -4.74 3.87 27.70
CA VAL A 101 -4.62 2.57 28.35
C VAL A 101 -3.70 1.71 27.49
N ALA A 102 -2.78 1.01 28.13
CA ALA A 102 -1.88 0.13 27.39
C ALA A 102 -2.70 -0.99 26.72
N PRO A 103 -2.47 -1.28 25.42
CA PRO A 103 -3.22 -2.30 24.67
C PRO A 103 -3.26 -3.69 25.31
N HIS A 104 -2.29 -4.02 26.17
CA HIS A 104 -2.15 -5.32 26.84
C HIS A 104 -2.75 -5.36 28.26
N MET A 105 -3.47 -4.32 28.69
CA MET A 105 -4.07 -4.20 30.02
C MET A 105 -5.58 -3.91 29.97
N LEU A 106 -6.26 -4.36 28.92
CA LEU A 106 -7.70 -4.14 28.79
C LEU A 106 -8.46 -5.13 29.67
N ALA A 107 -9.46 -4.66 30.40
CA ALA A 107 -10.33 -5.54 31.17
C ALA A 107 -11.40 -6.18 30.25
N PRO A 108 -11.83 -7.42 30.50
CA PRO A 108 -12.97 -8.02 29.81
C PRO A 108 -14.27 -7.25 30.06
N ASP A 109 -15.21 -7.31 29.11
CA ASP A 109 -16.54 -6.67 29.18
C ASP A 109 -16.51 -5.21 29.68
N THR A 110 -15.52 -4.45 29.20
CA THR A 110 -15.26 -3.08 29.63
C THR A 110 -15.31 -2.14 28.44
N GLU A 111 -15.96 -0.99 28.61
CA GLU A 111 -16.04 0.04 27.58
C GLU A 111 -14.76 0.89 27.55
N TYR A 112 -14.20 1.03 26.36
CA TYR A 112 -13.07 1.88 26.03
C TYR A 112 -13.41 2.76 24.82
N GLU A 113 -12.60 3.78 24.58
CA GLU A 113 -12.60 4.57 23.35
C GLU A 113 -11.40 4.17 22.51
N ILE A 114 -11.63 3.82 21.24
CA ILE A 114 -10.56 3.62 20.27
C ILE A 114 -10.39 4.94 19.51
N VAL A 115 -9.15 5.45 19.46
CA VAL A 115 -8.81 6.68 18.75
C VAL A 115 -7.80 6.35 17.65
N ALA A 116 -8.18 6.63 16.40
CA ALA A 116 -7.29 6.54 15.25
C ALA A 116 -6.74 7.92 14.89
N ARG A 117 -5.42 8.01 14.72
CA ARG A 117 -4.70 9.13 14.14
C ARG A 117 -4.52 8.88 12.64
N ILE A 118 -4.96 9.81 11.81
CA ILE A 118 -5.06 9.63 10.37
C ILE A 118 -4.23 10.69 9.68
N TRP A 119 -3.46 10.27 8.68
CA TRP A 119 -2.54 11.12 7.92
C TRP A 119 -3.01 11.26 6.48
N ASN A 120 -2.54 12.29 5.79
CA ASN A 120 -2.74 12.46 4.35
C ASN A 120 -1.38 12.69 3.70
N ASN A 121 -0.98 11.85 2.76
CA ASN A 121 0.27 12.08 2.04
C ASN A 121 0.15 13.19 0.99
N SER A 122 -1.07 13.54 0.58
CA SER A 122 -1.32 14.55 -0.44
C SER A 122 -1.06 15.95 0.11
N THR A 123 -0.26 16.74 -0.60
CA THR A 123 -0.02 18.15 -0.29
C THR A 123 -1.06 19.07 -0.92
N GLU A 124 -1.97 18.55 -1.75
CA GLU A 124 -2.83 19.35 -2.61
C GLU A 124 -4.32 18.98 -2.52
N ALA A 125 -4.66 17.77 -2.05
CA ALA A 125 -6.03 17.29 -1.98
C ALA A 125 -6.40 16.88 -0.54
N PRO A 126 -7.32 17.61 0.13
CA PRO A 126 -7.90 17.19 1.40
C PRO A 126 -8.97 16.10 1.17
N VAL A 127 -9.38 15.45 2.25
CA VAL A 127 -10.55 14.58 2.31
C VAL A 127 -11.59 15.23 3.21
N VAL A 128 -12.79 15.41 2.70
CA VAL A 128 -13.93 15.89 3.48
C VAL A 128 -14.77 14.68 3.85
N ASP A 129 -15.15 14.58 5.12
CA ASP A 129 -16.06 13.54 5.61
C ASP A 129 -15.55 12.10 5.35
N LEU A 130 -14.25 11.86 5.61
CA LEU A 130 -13.59 10.55 5.46
C LEU A 130 -14.29 9.49 6.32
N PRO A 131 -14.88 8.44 5.74
CA PRO A 131 -15.41 7.31 6.50
C PRO A 131 -14.27 6.51 7.14
N VAL A 132 -14.33 6.34 8.46
CA VAL A 132 -13.36 5.57 9.24
C VAL A 132 -14.08 4.44 9.94
N LYS A 133 -13.70 3.23 9.58
CA LYS A 133 -14.35 1.99 9.99
C LYS A 133 -13.50 1.27 11.03
N PHE A 134 -14.12 0.93 12.16
CA PHE A 134 -13.48 0.22 13.25
C PHE A 134 -14.01 -1.20 13.34
N SER A 135 -13.10 -2.15 13.50
CA SER A 135 -13.41 -3.55 13.72
C SER A 135 -12.38 -4.18 14.65
N TYR A 136 -12.64 -5.37 15.15
CA TYR A 136 -11.62 -6.18 15.81
C TYR A 136 -11.55 -7.59 15.22
N LEU A 137 -10.36 -8.17 15.23
CA LEU A 137 -10.10 -9.56 14.91
C LEU A 137 -10.03 -10.38 16.19
N SER A 138 -10.60 -11.58 16.19
CA SER A 138 -10.27 -12.60 17.19
C SER A 138 -8.80 -13.01 17.08
N PHE A 139 -8.20 -13.52 18.17
CA PHE A 139 -6.75 -13.75 18.20
C PHE A 139 -6.24 -14.63 17.07
N GLY A 140 -5.24 -14.12 16.35
CA GLY A 140 -4.42 -14.91 15.46
C GLY A 140 -4.32 -14.31 14.07
N ILE A 141 -4.12 -15.18 13.07
CA ILE A 141 -3.80 -14.78 11.71
C ILE A 141 -4.86 -15.33 10.75
N GLY A 142 -5.39 -14.47 9.88
CA GLY A 142 -6.49 -14.83 8.96
C GLY A 142 -7.86 -14.96 9.64
N THR A 143 -8.01 -14.39 10.84
CA THR A 143 -9.20 -14.50 11.69
C THR A 143 -10.40 -13.68 11.18
N VAL A 144 -11.52 -13.76 11.87
CA VAL A 144 -12.77 -13.10 11.48
C VAL A 144 -12.77 -11.66 11.99
N SER A 145 -13.10 -10.72 11.11
CA SER A 145 -13.33 -9.31 11.47
C SER A 145 -14.74 -9.12 12.01
N HIS A 146 -14.81 -8.51 13.19
CA HIS A 146 -16.03 -8.15 13.89
C HIS A 146 -16.19 -6.64 13.84
N TRP A 147 -17.28 -6.18 13.23
CA TRP A 147 -17.63 -4.78 13.17
C TRP A 147 -17.79 -4.17 14.56
N ILE A 148 -17.19 -2.99 14.78
CA ILE A 148 -17.42 -2.18 15.98
C ILE A 148 -18.35 -1.03 15.61
N ASP A 149 -17.86 -0.06 14.82
CA ASP A 149 -18.60 1.13 14.44
C ASP A 149 -17.92 1.91 13.28
N GLU A 150 -18.62 2.90 12.73
CA GLU A 150 -18.12 3.86 11.74
C GLU A 150 -18.22 5.28 12.31
N THR A 151 -17.20 6.09 12.04
CA THR A 151 -17.28 7.54 12.24
C THR A 151 -16.74 8.27 11.03
N ARG A 152 -16.82 9.60 11.03
CA ARG A 152 -16.33 10.43 9.94
C ARG A 152 -15.46 11.57 10.45
N THR A 153 -14.50 11.97 9.65
CA THR A 153 -13.62 13.09 9.99
C THR A 153 -13.14 13.84 8.76
N ASP A 154 -12.90 15.14 8.89
CA ASP A 154 -12.22 15.92 7.86
C ASP A 154 -10.71 15.75 8.01
N LEU A 155 -10.04 15.49 6.90
CA LEU A 155 -8.60 15.26 6.85
C LEU A 155 -7.96 16.25 5.88
N GLY A 156 -7.17 17.17 6.43
CA GLY A 156 -6.46 18.17 5.65
C GLY A 156 -5.34 17.61 4.78
N VAL A 157 -4.76 18.50 3.97
CA VAL A 157 -3.53 18.19 3.23
C VAL A 157 -2.33 18.07 4.16
N LYS A 158 -1.29 17.37 3.72
CA LYS A 158 -0.03 17.21 4.43
C LYS A 158 0.56 18.55 4.88
N GLY A 159 0.62 18.74 6.20
CA GLY A 159 1.14 19.97 6.83
C GLY A 159 0.16 21.15 6.84
N GLY A 160 -1.09 20.94 6.43
CA GLY A 160 -2.18 21.91 6.53
C GLY A 160 -2.94 21.82 7.86
N ALA A 161 -4.03 22.59 7.96
CA ALA A 161 -5.00 22.45 9.05
C ALA A 161 -5.66 21.05 9.00
N ASN A 162 -6.07 20.52 10.15
CA ASN A 162 -6.68 19.18 10.28
C ASN A 162 -5.78 18.03 9.77
N HIS A 163 -4.46 18.15 9.94
CA HIS A 163 -3.50 17.10 9.60
C HIS A 163 -2.40 16.98 10.70
N PRO A 164 -2.31 15.85 11.42
CA PRO A 164 -3.17 14.67 11.32
C PRO A 164 -4.60 14.98 11.76
N SER A 165 -5.54 14.13 11.32
CA SER A 165 -6.91 14.13 11.83
C SER A 165 -7.12 12.97 12.80
N PHE A 166 -8.18 13.02 13.59
CA PHE A 166 -8.52 12.00 14.57
C PHE A 166 -9.96 11.54 14.38
N ALA A 167 -10.18 10.25 14.58
CA ALA A 167 -11.47 9.60 14.56
C ALA A 167 -11.57 8.67 15.77
N SER A 168 -12.71 8.65 16.46
CA SER A 168 -12.90 7.76 17.60
C SER A 168 -14.28 7.15 17.69
N VAL A 169 -14.33 5.97 18.30
CA VAL A 169 -15.56 5.20 18.57
C VAL A 169 -15.46 4.53 19.93
N LYS A 170 -16.61 4.22 20.51
CA LYS A 170 -16.67 3.41 21.73
C LYS A 170 -16.64 1.93 21.38
N TRP A 171 -15.88 1.16 22.14
CA TRP A 171 -15.77 -0.28 22.01
C TRP A 171 -15.88 -0.95 23.36
N ARG A 172 -16.78 -1.92 23.47
CA ARG A 172 -16.85 -2.84 24.61
C ARG A 172 -16.02 -4.08 24.29
N THR A 173 -14.99 -4.32 25.08
CA THR A 173 -14.15 -5.50 24.93
C THR A 173 -14.97 -6.78 25.06
N PRO A 174 -14.60 -7.86 24.36
CA PRO A 174 -15.22 -9.17 24.57
C PRO A 174 -15.14 -9.61 26.04
N ALA A 175 -16.20 -10.30 26.50
CA ALA A 175 -16.22 -10.88 27.85
C ALA A 175 -15.20 -12.01 28.03
N ALA A 176 -14.85 -12.71 26.94
CA ALA A 176 -13.83 -13.73 26.95
C ALA A 176 -12.44 -13.09 26.93
N PRO A 177 -11.59 -13.36 27.94
CA PRO A 177 -10.19 -12.96 27.91
C PRO A 177 -9.48 -13.58 26.70
N GLY A 178 -8.51 -12.85 26.16
CA GLY A 178 -7.74 -13.30 25.02
C GLY A 178 -7.02 -12.14 24.35
N HIS A 179 -6.26 -12.47 23.33
CA HIS A 179 -5.67 -11.47 22.46
C HIS A 179 -6.66 -11.11 21.35
N TYR A 180 -6.70 -9.85 20.96
CA TYR A 180 -7.56 -9.34 19.91
C TYR A 180 -6.75 -8.32 19.11
N CYS A 181 -7.11 -8.07 17.87
CA CYS A 181 -6.47 -7.00 17.11
C CYS A 181 -7.50 -5.97 16.67
N ILE A 182 -7.32 -4.71 17.04
CA ILE A 182 -8.13 -3.62 16.50
C ILE A 182 -7.70 -3.37 15.06
N GLN A 183 -8.67 -3.15 14.18
CA GLN A 183 -8.44 -2.74 12.81
C GLN A 183 -9.16 -1.43 12.53
N VAL A 184 -8.46 -0.53 11.86
CA VAL A 184 -8.98 0.75 11.39
C VAL A 184 -8.82 0.79 9.88
N LEU A 185 -9.93 0.93 9.16
CA LEU A 185 -9.97 1.07 7.71
C LEU A 185 -10.42 2.48 7.31
N LEU A 186 -9.63 3.14 6.48
CA LEU A 186 -9.96 4.41 5.83
C LEU A 186 -10.66 4.12 4.51
N ASP A 187 -11.98 4.28 4.44
CA ASP A 187 -12.78 3.89 3.28
C ASP A 187 -13.04 5.08 2.36
N TRP A 188 -12.02 5.45 1.57
CA TRP A 188 -12.09 6.54 0.60
C TRP A 188 -12.07 6.02 -0.83
N LEU A 189 -13.10 6.36 -1.61
CA LEU A 189 -13.26 5.86 -2.98
C LEU A 189 -12.20 6.44 -3.94
N ASP A 190 -11.86 7.73 -3.79
CA ASP A 190 -10.93 8.42 -4.70
C ASP A 190 -9.50 8.49 -4.16
N ASP A 191 -9.03 7.37 -3.61
CA ASP A 191 -7.71 7.26 -2.99
C ASP A 191 -6.58 7.09 -4.02
N ALA A 192 -5.51 7.86 -3.87
CA ALA A 192 -4.28 7.69 -4.62
C ALA A 192 -3.59 6.34 -4.35
N ASN A 193 -3.69 5.80 -3.14
CA ASN A 193 -3.06 4.53 -2.74
C ASN A 193 -3.91 3.76 -1.70
N PRO A 194 -5.00 3.08 -2.10
CA PRO A 194 -5.91 2.40 -1.17
C PRO A 194 -5.27 1.27 -0.34
N ASN A 195 -4.05 0.85 -0.65
CA ASN A 195 -3.36 -0.20 0.10
C ASN A 195 -2.85 0.28 1.48
N ASN A 196 -2.63 1.59 1.68
CA ASN A 196 -2.13 2.13 2.96
C ASN A 196 -3.25 2.56 3.92
N ASN A 197 -4.48 2.07 3.70
CA ASN A 197 -5.69 2.50 4.41
C ASN A 197 -6.07 1.60 5.59
N LEU A 198 -5.42 0.45 5.75
CA LEU A 198 -5.76 -0.53 6.79
C LEU A 198 -4.62 -0.64 7.80
N GLY A 199 -4.87 -0.17 9.02
CA GLY A 199 -3.98 -0.33 10.16
C GLY A 199 -4.52 -1.36 11.14
N GLN A 200 -3.62 -2.14 11.76
CA GLN A 200 -3.97 -3.12 12.80
C GLN A 200 -3.17 -2.85 14.08
N ASP A 201 -3.81 -2.84 15.25
CA ASP A 201 -3.18 -2.74 16.56
C ASP A 201 -3.43 -3.99 17.39
N ASN A 202 -2.38 -4.50 18.04
CA ASN A 202 -2.42 -5.72 18.83
C ASN A 202 -2.81 -5.42 20.27
N THR A 203 -3.84 -6.10 20.77
CA THR A 203 -4.42 -5.85 22.09
C THR A 203 -4.62 -7.16 22.86
N THR A 204 -4.65 -7.06 24.19
CA THR A 204 -4.96 -8.17 25.09
C THR A 204 -6.04 -7.74 26.05
N VAL A 205 -7.11 -8.54 26.10
CA VAL A 205 -8.22 -8.40 27.03
C VAL A 205 -8.07 -9.46 28.13
N GLY A 206 -7.96 -9.03 29.38
CA GLY A 206 -7.65 -9.87 30.54
C GLY A 206 -6.20 -9.75 30.98
N VAL A 207 -5.74 -10.74 31.75
CA VAL A 207 -4.37 -10.74 32.29
C VAL A 207 -3.39 -11.11 31.18
N ALA A 208 -2.45 -10.22 30.88
CA ALA A 208 -1.28 -10.54 30.08
C ALA A 208 -0.43 -11.58 30.83
N HIS A 209 -0.47 -12.83 30.38
CA HIS A 209 0.37 -13.88 30.95
C HIS A 209 1.66 -14.00 30.13
N SER A 210 2.77 -13.49 30.69
CA SER A 210 4.10 -14.05 30.41
C SER A 210 4.13 -15.42 31.09
N PRO A 211 4.15 -16.50 30.29
CA PRO A 211 5.42 -17.19 30.07
C PRO A 211 5.79 -17.33 28.58
N ALA A 212 6.97 -17.90 28.35
CA ALA A 212 7.64 -18.26 27.08
C ALA A 212 6.83 -19.14 26.10
N ARG A 213 5.50 -19.23 26.19
CA ARG A 213 4.62 -20.02 25.33
C ARG A 213 3.31 -19.27 25.08
N PHE A 214 3.02 -18.99 23.82
CA PHE A 214 1.82 -18.31 23.34
C PHE A 214 1.01 -19.25 22.45
N GLU A 215 -0.32 -19.13 22.43
CA GLU A 215 -1.18 -19.90 21.53
C GLU A 215 -2.14 -18.97 20.80
N PHE A 216 -2.13 -19.00 19.46
CA PHE A 216 -3.06 -18.25 18.63
C PHE A 216 -3.67 -19.12 17.54
N ARG A 217 -4.71 -18.62 16.87
CA ARG A 217 -5.37 -19.35 15.78
C ARG A 217 -4.84 -18.93 14.41
N LEU A 218 -4.48 -19.89 13.58
CA LEU A 218 -4.17 -19.65 12.16
C LEU A 218 -5.35 -20.13 11.33
N ARG A 219 -5.98 -19.21 10.61
CA ARG A 219 -7.16 -19.46 9.78
C ARG A 219 -6.87 -19.16 8.31
N ASN A 220 -7.42 -19.98 7.44
CA ASN A 220 -7.47 -19.69 6.02
C ASN A 220 -8.76 -18.95 5.65
N GLY A 221 -8.68 -17.63 5.48
CA GLY A 221 -9.81 -16.81 5.01
C GLY A 221 -10.12 -16.93 3.51
N GLU A 222 -9.28 -17.64 2.75
CA GLU A 222 -9.43 -17.77 1.31
C GLU A 222 -10.43 -18.85 0.89
N ARG A 223 -10.89 -18.76 -0.36
CA ARG A 223 -11.79 -19.76 -0.97
C ARG A 223 -11.09 -21.01 -1.46
N GLU A 224 -9.76 -21.04 -1.40
CA GLU A 224 -8.90 -22.12 -1.89
C GLU A 224 -8.03 -22.64 -0.76
N ARG A 225 -7.52 -23.87 -0.90
CA ARG A 225 -6.53 -24.41 0.04
C ARG A 225 -5.25 -23.58 -0.04
N MET A 226 -4.70 -23.21 1.11
CA MET A 226 -3.51 -22.37 1.20
C MET A 226 -2.49 -22.96 2.17
N GLY A 227 -1.23 -22.93 1.75
CA GLY A 227 -0.08 -23.22 2.61
C GLY A 227 0.41 -21.96 3.32
N PHE A 228 0.68 -22.08 4.61
CA PHE A 228 1.14 -21.02 5.48
C PHE A 228 2.49 -21.37 6.09
N ARG A 229 3.35 -20.36 6.26
CA ARG A 229 4.63 -20.45 6.94
C ARG A 229 4.79 -19.30 7.92
N LEU A 230 5.22 -19.63 9.13
CA LEU A 230 5.46 -18.65 10.18
C LEU A 230 6.92 -18.17 10.16
N GLU A 231 7.11 -16.89 10.42
CA GLU A 231 8.42 -16.27 10.64
C GLU A 231 8.34 -15.36 11.85
N ALA A 232 9.49 -15.16 12.53
CA ALA A 232 9.61 -14.17 13.59
C ALA A 232 10.76 -13.19 13.33
N ASP A 233 10.56 -11.95 13.77
CA ASP A 233 11.58 -10.90 13.79
C ASP A 233 11.49 -10.09 15.09
N ALA A 234 12.44 -9.17 15.28
CA ALA A 234 12.51 -8.32 16.47
C ALA A 234 12.40 -6.84 16.11
N TYR A 235 11.71 -6.51 15.01
CA TYR A 235 11.52 -5.13 14.60
C TYR A 235 10.75 -4.33 15.66
N SER A 236 11.24 -3.14 15.94
CA SER A 236 10.54 -2.12 16.70
C SER A 236 10.60 -0.82 15.93
N LEU A 237 9.58 0.02 16.07
CA LEU A 237 9.64 1.38 15.53
C LEU A 237 10.86 2.10 16.11
N PRO A 238 11.78 2.61 15.26
CA PRO A 238 12.92 3.37 15.75
C PRO A 238 12.43 4.68 16.34
N GLU A 239 13.17 5.21 17.31
CA GLU A 239 12.95 6.57 17.79
C GLU A 239 13.05 7.56 16.61
N LEU A 240 12.13 8.52 16.58
CA LEU A 240 12.14 9.55 15.55
C LEU A 240 13.45 10.35 15.66
N PRO A 241 14.23 10.47 14.58
CA PRO A 241 15.41 11.30 14.61
C PRO A 241 15.02 12.75 14.89
N VAL A 242 15.84 13.44 15.69
CA VAL A 242 15.66 14.87 15.94
C VAL A 242 15.72 15.61 14.60
N CYS A 243 14.74 16.48 14.34
CA CYS A 243 14.71 17.29 13.13
C CYS A 243 15.96 18.20 13.09
N GLU A 244 16.94 17.85 12.24
CA GLU A 244 18.09 18.72 12.03
C GLU A 244 17.65 20.04 11.37
N PRO A 245 18.33 21.16 11.67
CA PRO A 245 18.11 22.41 10.97
C PRO A 245 18.25 22.18 9.46
N ARG A 246 17.22 22.53 8.68
CA ARG A 246 17.25 22.37 7.22
C ARG A 246 18.55 22.97 6.67
N PRO A 247 19.42 22.19 6.02
CA PRO A 247 20.59 22.75 5.37
C PRO A 247 20.14 23.79 4.34
N ARG A 248 20.83 24.93 4.29
CA ARG A 248 20.55 26.00 3.31
C ARG A 248 20.45 25.39 1.91
N PRO A 249 19.43 25.75 1.10
CA PRO A 249 19.24 25.17 -0.21
C PRO A 249 20.50 25.41 -1.05
N ARG A 250 21.24 24.34 -1.34
CA ARG A 250 22.34 24.40 -2.32
C ARG A 250 21.74 24.68 -3.70
N PRO A 251 22.38 25.49 -4.56
CA PRO A 251 21.93 25.70 -5.93
C PRO A 251 21.84 24.33 -6.62
N ARG A 252 20.63 24.01 -7.10
CA ARG A 252 20.26 22.69 -7.62
C ARG A 252 21.16 22.27 -8.79
N ARG A 253 21.93 21.19 -8.63
CA ARG A 253 22.12 20.27 -9.76
C ARG A 253 20.72 19.76 -10.12
N ARG A 254 20.37 19.76 -11.41
CA ARG A 254 19.07 19.28 -11.91
C ARG A 254 18.68 18.02 -11.13
N PRO A 255 17.54 17.98 -10.45
CA PRO A 255 17.08 16.74 -9.85
C PRO A 255 17.01 15.72 -10.98
N LEU A 256 17.66 14.58 -10.80
CA LEU A 256 17.30 13.38 -11.55
C LEU A 256 15.78 13.30 -11.47
N ARG A 257 15.12 13.22 -12.63
CA ARG A 257 13.68 12.96 -12.70
C ARG A 257 13.43 11.63 -11.98
N THR A 258 13.18 11.67 -10.67
CA THR A 258 12.45 10.62 -10.00
C THR A 258 11.07 10.66 -10.61
N PHE A 259 10.75 9.63 -11.39
CA PHE A 259 9.40 9.48 -11.90
C PHE A 259 8.46 9.36 -10.69
N PRO A 260 7.26 9.95 -10.73
CA PRO A 260 6.21 9.61 -9.79
C PRO A 260 6.04 8.08 -9.80
N GLY A 261 6.20 7.42 -8.66
CA GLY A 261 6.14 5.96 -8.56
C GLY A 261 7.48 5.21 -8.57
N THR A 262 8.65 5.87 -8.62
CA THR A 262 9.90 5.19 -8.23
C THR A 262 9.89 4.99 -6.73
N ILE A 263 9.72 3.72 -6.30
CA ILE A 263 9.86 3.27 -4.92
C ILE A 263 11.20 3.80 -4.42
N ALA A 264 11.17 4.77 -3.50
CA ALA A 264 12.37 5.15 -2.77
C ALA A 264 12.91 3.87 -2.12
N ALA A 265 14.22 3.62 -2.24
CA ALA A 265 14.82 2.46 -1.61
C ALA A 265 14.40 2.42 -0.13
N VAL A 266 13.89 1.27 0.33
CA VAL A 266 13.51 1.08 1.73
C VAL A 266 14.73 1.47 2.57
N PRO A 267 14.60 2.43 3.51
CA PRO A 267 15.73 2.81 4.34
C PRO A 267 16.24 1.57 5.09
N ALA A 268 17.56 1.39 5.19
CA ALA A 268 18.16 0.19 5.79
C ALA A 268 17.66 -0.10 7.23
N GLY A 269 17.26 0.93 7.97
CA GLY A 269 16.65 0.79 9.30
C GLY A 269 15.26 0.15 9.31
N HIS A 270 14.62 -0.03 8.16
CA HIS A 270 13.27 -0.58 8.02
C HIS A 270 13.22 -1.82 7.12
N THR A 271 14.34 -2.32 6.58
CA THR A 271 14.33 -3.56 5.79
C THR A 271 14.11 -4.79 6.68
N ARG A 272 13.21 -5.70 6.31
CA ARG A 272 12.89 -6.92 7.10
C ARG A 272 14.14 -7.70 7.52
N GLN A 273 15.09 -7.84 6.61
CA GLN A 273 16.33 -8.59 6.81
C GLN A 273 17.25 -7.98 7.87
N SER A 274 17.04 -6.72 8.24
CA SER A 274 17.89 -6.00 9.20
C SER A 274 17.44 -6.16 10.66
N HIS A 275 16.34 -6.89 10.89
CA HIS A 275 15.76 -7.07 12.23
C HIS A 275 15.64 -8.54 12.63
N PRO A 276 16.68 -9.38 12.46
CA PRO A 276 16.62 -10.76 12.92
C PRO A 276 16.43 -10.82 14.44
N LEU A 277 16.03 -11.99 14.94
CA LEU A 277 16.02 -12.26 16.37
C LEU A 277 17.43 -11.99 16.96
N PRO A 278 17.55 -11.28 18.10
CA PRO A 278 18.84 -11.03 18.72
C PRO A 278 19.51 -12.34 19.14
N ALA A 279 20.84 -12.33 19.23
CA ALA A 279 21.60 -13.51 19.64
C ALA A 279 21.10 -14.08 20.98
N GLY A 280 20.93 -15.41 21.03
CA GLY A 280 20.48 -16.14 22.22
C GLY A 280 18.96 -16.18 22.43
N TRP A 281 18.17 -15.52 21.58
CA TRP A 281 16.72 -15.73 21.53
C TRP A 281 16.38 -16.91 20.64
N LEU A 282 15.55 -17.83 21.13
CA LEU A 282 15.01 -18.94 20.35
C LEU A 282 13.50 -18.79 20.23
N VAL A 283 12.99 -18.84 19.00
CA VAL A 283 11.55 -18.86 18.71
C VAL A 283 11.22 -20.12 17.92
N THR A 284 10.31 -20.94 18.43
CA THR A 284 9.82 -22.14 17.75
C THR A 284 8.31 -22.11 17.60
N PHE A 285 7.83 -22.80 16.56
CA PHE A 285 6.42 -22.82 16.18
C PHE A 285 5.92 -24.26 16.07
N GLU A 286 4.73 -24.52 16.62
CA GLU A 286 4.05 -25.80 16.53
C GLU A 286 2.60 -25.61 16.09
N PRO A 287 2.26 -25.87 14.81
CA PRO A 287 3.18 -26.18 13.70
C PRO A 287 3.84 -24.92 13.11
N ALA A 288 5.04 -25.06 12.54
CA ALA A 288 5.73 -23.96 11.83
C ALA A 288 5.19 -23.69 10.42
N GLN A 289 4.54 -24.69 9.83
CA GLN A 289 3.90 -24.64 8.52
C GLN A 289 2.59 -25.41 8.57
N ALA A 290 1.58 -24.95 7.83
CA ALA A 290 0.28 -25.61 7.79
C ALA A 290 -0.38 -25.43 6.42
N ASP A 291 -1.01 -26.49 5.92
CA ASP A 291 -1.83 -26.45 4.70
C ASP A 291 -3.31 -26.54 5.09
N LEU A 292 -4.02 -25.42 4.99
CA LEU A 292 -5.38 -25.28 5.49
C LEU A 292 -6.40 -25.23 4.35
N ALA A 293 -7.50 -25.95 4.50
CA ALA A 293 -8.67 -25.86 3.63
C ALA A 293 -9.38 -24.49 3.78
N PRO A 294 -10.25 -24.10 2.83
CA PRO A 294 -11.02 -22.86 2.94
C PRO A 294 -11.80 -22.79 4.26
N GLY A 295 -11.60 -21.71 5.03
CA GLY A 295 -12.25 -21.50 6.33
C GLY A 295 -11.72 -22.35 7.48
N GLU A 296 -10.76 -23.26 7.25
CA GLU A 296 -10.15 -24.08 8.30
C GLU A 296 -9.29 -23.22 9.23
N GLU A 297 -9.30 -23.57 10.51
CA GLU A 297 -8.58 -22.88 11.58
C GLU A 297 -7.92 -23.88 12.52
N ILE A 298 -6.64 -23.67 12.80
CA ILE A 298 -5.85 -24.53 13.70
C ILE A 298 -5.19 -23.72 14.82
N PRO A 299 -4.93 -24.31 15.99
CA PRO A 299 -4.08 -23.68 16.99
C PRO A 299 -2.61 -23.72 16.55
N VAL A 300 -1.89 -22.64 16.83
CA VAL A 300 -0.44 -22.51 16.67
C VAL A 300 0.14 -22.14 18.04
N THR A 301 1.07 -22.96 18.52
CA THR A 301 1.88 -22.63 19.69
C THR A 301 3.17 -21.94 19.24
N VAL A 302 3.52 -20.82 19.88
CA VAL A 302 4.83 -20.15 19.76
C VAL A 302 5.56 -20.27 21.08
N ASN A 303 6.73 -20.90 21.08
CA ASN A 303 7.61 -20.88 22.25
C ASN A 303 8.73 -19.85 22.02
N ILE A 304 8.97 -18.99 23.01
CA ILE A 304 9.98 -17.95 22.97
C ILE A 304 10.89 -18.08 24.18
N GLU A 305 12.11 -18.55 23.97
CA GLU A 305 13.12 -18.66 25.02
C GLU A 305 14.06 -17.45 24.97
N PRO A 306 14.04 -16.58 26.00
CA PRO A 306 14.99 -15.49 26.09
C PRO A 306 16.36 -16.01 26.55
N PRO A 307 17.46 -15.31 26.20
CA PRO A 307 18.80 -15.68 26.64
C PRO A 307 18.91 -15.68 28.18
N ALA A 308 19.85 -16.48 28.69
CA ALA A 308 20.14 -16.54 30.11
C ALA A 308 20.47 -15.14 30.66
N GLY A 309 19.83 -14.77 31.77
CA GLY A 309 20.03 -13.46 32.40
C GLY A 309 19.28 -12.29 31.74
N PHE A 310 18.42 -12.53 30.75
CA PHE A 310 17.54 -11.49 30.21
C PHE A 310 16.62 -10.92 31.30
N THR A 311 16.58 -9.60 31.40
CA THR A 311 15.67 -8.82 32.24
C THR A 311 15.00 -7.74 31.40
N GLY A 312 13.75 -7.43 31.74
CA GLY A 312 12.97 -6.41 31.04
C GLY A 312 12.03 -7.00 30.00
N ARG A 313 11.64 -6.18 29.02
CA ARG A 313 10.59 -6.49 28.03
C ARG A 313 11.17 -6.55 26.63
N LYS A 314 10.79 -7.57 25.85
CA LYS A 314 11.13 -7.68 24.42
C LYS A 314 9.87 -7.97 23.60
N ALA A 315 9.67 -7.19 22.55
CA ALA A 315 8.70 -7.46 21.51
C ALA A 315 9.29 -8.41 20.46
N ILE A 316 8.51 -9.43 20.09
CA ILE A 316 8.80 -10.39 19.02
C ILE A 316 7.60 -10.38 18.07
N ASN A 317 7.82 -10.03 16.81
CA ASN A 317 6.75 -10.03 15.81
C ASN A 317 6.70 -11.41 15.16
N VAL A 318 5.51 -11.99 15.08
CA VAL A 318 5.24 -13.24 14.37
C VAL A 318 4.40 -12.91 13.15
N HIS A 319 4.82 -13.40 11.98
CA HIS A 319 4.17 -13.18 10.70
C HIS A 319 3.80 -14.53 10.09
N ALA A 320 2.60 -14.65 9.52
CA ALA A 320 2.27 -15.77 8.64
C ALA A 320 2.28 -15.32 7.18
N PHE A 321 3.00 -16.07 6.36
CA PHE A 321 3.04 -15.88 4.92
C PHE A 321 2.38 -17.05 4.22
N SER A 322 1.66 -16.75 3.15
CA SER A 322 1.15 -17.71 2.19
C SER A 322 1.75 -17.46 0.80
N ALA A 323 1.38 -18.27 -0.19
CA ALA A 323 1.74 -18.02 -1.59
C ALA A 323 1.22 -16.68 -2.12
N ARG A 324 0.20 -16.08 -1.48
CA ARG A 324 -0.36 -14.76 -1.85
C ARG A 324 0.29 -13.59 -1.12
N GLY A 325 1.25 -13.84 -0.25
CA GLY A 325 1.93 -12.81 0.56
C GLY A 325 1.57 -12.91 2.04
N LEU A 326 1.59 -11.77 2.74
CA LEU A 326 1.30 -11.71 4.18
C LEU A 326 -0.17 -12.07 4.45
N ALA A 327 -0.40 -13.06 5.30
CA ALA A 327 -1.73 -13.43 5.78
C ALA A 327 -2.12 -12.68 7.07
N GLY A 328 -1.13 -12.16 7.80
CA GLY A 328 -1.28 -11.38 9.03
C GLY A 328 -0.14 -11.66 10.00
N GLY A 329 -0.28 -11.16 11.21
CA GLY A 329 0.71 -11.36 12.25
C GLY A 329 0.32 -10.72 13.58
N VAL A 330 1.16 -10.94 14.57
CA VAL A 330 0.96 -10.54 15.97
C VAL A 330 2.28 -10.11 16.59
N THR A 331 2.24 -9.25 17.60
CA THR A 331 3.42 -8.91 18.41
C THR A 331 3.28 -9.56 19.78
N LEU A 332 4.28 -10.35 20.15
CA LEU A 332 4.34 -11.09 21.41
C LEU A 332 5.36 -10.43 22.34
N TYR A 333 5.01 -10.31 23.61
CA TYR A 333 5.85 -9.67 24.61
C TYR A 333 6.39 -10.69 25.60
N VAL A 334 7.72 -10.78 25.67
CA VAL A 334 8.42 -11.57 26.70
C VAL A 334 8.93 -10.63 27.77
N GLU A 335 8.51 -10.89 29.01
CA GLU A 335 8.90 -10.13 30.20
C GLU A 335 9.49 -11.07 31.26
N ARG A 336 10.63 -10.67 31.86
CA ARG A 336 11.33 -11.38 32.95
C ARG A 336 11.85 -10.43 34.02
#